data_AF-A0A3P7MK29-F1
#
_entry.id   AF-A0A3P7MK29-F1
#
_cell.length_a   1.000
_cell.length_b   1.000
_cell.length_c   1.000
_cell.angle_alpha   90.00
_cell.angle_beta   90.00
_cell.angle_gamma   90.00
#
_symmetry.space_group_name_H-M   'P 1'
#
loop_
_entity.id
_entity.type
_entity.pdbx_description
1 polymer ?
#
loop_
_entity_poly.entity_id
_entity_poly.type
_entity_poly.pdbx_seq_one_letter_code
_entity_poly.pdbx_strand_id
1 'polypeptide(L)' 'SCDTFDATREDINNDRITIEWTNTPDGAAKQFRREWFQGDGMVRRKNLPIEYNL' A
#
# COMPACT_ATOMS: atom_id res chain seq x y z
N SER A 1 5.75 10.93 -13.17
CA SER A 1 4.66 11.39 -14.05
C SER A 1 3.38 11.39 -13.22
N CYS A 2 2.54 12.42 -13.36
CA CYS A 2 1.17 12.38 -12.87
C CYS A 2 0.30 12.26 -14.13
N ASP A 3 -0.40 11.14 -14.27
CA ASP A 3 -1.19 10.88 -15.45
C ASP A 3 -2.62 11.38 -15.23
N THR A 4 -3.16 12.09 -16.20
CA THR A 4 -4.56 12.55 -16.21
C THR A 4 -5.45 11.49 -16.84
N PHE A 5 -6.72 11.42 -16.44
CA PHE A 5 -7.65 10.38 -16.87
C PHE A 5 -9.08 10.93 -16.99
N ASP A 6 -10.00 10.21 -17.65
CA ASP A 6 -11.40 10.63 -17.82
C ASP A 6 -12.31 9.90 -16.81
N ALA A 7 -12.65 10.60 -15.72
CA ALA A 7 -13.45 10.05 -14.63
C ALA A 7 -14.88 9.65 -15.02
N THR A 8 -15.38 10.06 -16.19
CA THR A 8 -16.71 9.64 -16.68
C THR A 8 -16.67 8.32 -17.46
N ARG A 9 -15.48 7.88 -17.87
CA ARG A 9 -15.27 6.71 -18.72
C ARG A 9 -14.51 5.59 -18.00
N GLU A 10 -13.92 5.87 -16.86
CA GLU A 10 -13.08 4.96 -16.09
C GLU A 10 -13.74 4.54 -14.77
N ASP A 11 -13.33 3.38 -14.25
CA ASP A 11 -13.84 2.87 -12.98
C ASP A 11 -13.09 3.51 -11.81
N ILE A 12 -13.72 4.54 -11.24
CA ILE A 12 -13.16 5.33 -10.13
C ILE A 12 -13.46 4.76 -8.74
N ASN A 13 -14.21 3.66 -8.62
CA ASN A 13 -14.74 3.20 -7.33
C ASN A 13 -13.88 2.11 -6.67
N ASN A 14 -12.91 1.54 -7.39
CA ASN A 14 -12.12 0.40 -6.92
C ASN A 14 -10.70 0.76 -6.47
N ASP A 15 -10.35 2.03 -6.57
CA ASP A 15 -9.03 2.53 -6.22
C ASP A 15 -8.81 2.56 -4.71
N ARG A 16 -7.64 2.09 -4.31
CA ARG A 16 -7.21 2.09 -2.91
C ARG A 16 -5.69 2.10 -2.79
N ILE A 17 -5.20 2.77 -1.75
CA ILE A 17 -3.84 2.60 -1.27
C ILE A 17 -3.84 1.48 -0.24
N THR A 18 -3.00 0.48 -0.44
CA THR A 18 -2.78 -0.58 0.55
C THR A 18 -1.47 -0.33 1.27
N ILE A 19 -1.52 -0.16 2.58
CA ILE A 19 -0.33 -0.05 3.43
C ILE A 19 -0.16 -1.36 4.17
N GLU A 20 0.99 -2.00 4.01
CA GLU A 20 1.38 -3.20 4.73
C GLU A 20 2.57 -2.90 5.63
N TRP A 21 2.56 -3.44 6.84
CA TRP A 21 3.67 -3.28 7.78
C TRP A 21 3.82 -4.51 8.67
N THR A 22 5.05 -4.74 9.11
CA THR A 22 5.44 -5.74 10.09
C THR A 22 6.52 -5.14 10.99
N ASN A 23 6.72 -5.72 12.17
CA ASN A 23 7.84 -5.33 13.01
C ASN A 23 9.15 -5.75 12.34
N THR A 24 10.17 -4.91 12.45
CA THR A 24 11.51 -5.27 11.98
C THR A 24 12.13 -6.32 12.90
N PRO A 25 12.96 -7.25 12.39
CA PRO A 25 13.77 -8.11 13.24
C PRO A 25 14.69 -7.30 14.15
N ASP A 26 15.06 -7.87 15.30
CA ASP A 26 15.98 -7.22 16.22
C ASP A 26 17.34 -6.95 15.56
N GLY A 27 17.86 -5.73 15.76
CA GLY A 27 19.14 -5.31 15.16
C GLY A 27 19.08 -5.01 13.66
N ALA A 28 17.89 -4.98 13.04
CA ALA A 28 17.74 -4.60 11.65
C ALA A 28 18.31 -3.19 11.36
N ALA A 29 19.00 -3.06 10.22
CA ALA A 29 19.43 -1.76 9.71
C ALA A 29 18.22 -0.89 9.30
N LYS A 30 18.42 0.43 9.22
CA LYS A 30 17.43 1.38 8.67
C LYS A 30 17.33 1.28 7.14
N GLN A 31 16.97 0.11 6.64
CA GLN A 31 16.75 -0.18 5.24
C GLN A 31 15.63 -1.19 5.11
N PHE A 32 14.63 -0.88 4.29
CA PHE A 32 13.53 -1.78 4.00
C PHE A 32 14.04 -3.07 3.33
N ARG A 33 13.51 -4.21 3.79
CA ARG A 33 13.77 -5.53 3.23
C ARG A 33 12.46 -6.26 3.01
N ARG A 34 12.24 -6.77 1.79
CA ARG A 34 11.00 -7.46 1.43
C ARG A 34 10.86 -8.78 2.18
N GLU A 35 11.99 -9.40 2.51
CA GLU A 35 12.07 -10.68 3.22
C GLU A 35 11.38 -10.64 4.60
N TRP A 36 11.26 -9.46 5.24
CA TRP A 36 10.56 -9.32 6.52
C TRP A 36 9.06 -9.67 6.44
N PHE A 37 8.47 -9.63 5.24
CA PHE A 37 7.08 -9.95 4.99
C PHE A 37 6.84 -11.43 4.62
N GLN A 38 7.91 -12.22 4.51
CA GLN A 38 7.84 -13.63 4.07
C GLN A 38 8.08 -14.63 5.20
N GLY A 39 8.57 -14.18 6.35
CA GLY A 39 8.80 -15.04 7.53
C GLY A 39 7.55 -15.24 8.39
N ASP A 40 7.73 -15.89 9.54
CA ASP A 40 6.64 -16.24 10.47
C ASP A 40 6.05 -15.04 11.25
N GLY A 41 6.49 -13.82 10.95
CA GLY A 41 6.04 -12.60 11.60
C GLY A 41 4.62 -12.19 11.20
N MET A 42 3.95 -11.44 12.07
CA MET A 42 2.61 -10.91 11.77
C MET A 42 2.70 -9.70 10.84
N VAL A 43 2.22 -9.85 9.61
CA VAL A 43 1.99 -8.73 8.69
C VAL A 43 0.61 -8.13 8.94
N ARG A 44 0.56 -6.81 9.15
CA ARG A 44 -0.68 -6.04 9.21
C ARG A 44 -0.87 -5.26 7.93
N ARG A 45 -2.14 -5.03 7.58
CA ARG A 45 -2.56 -4.31 6.38
C ARG A 45 -3.66 -3.31 6.70
N LYS A 46 -3.59 -2.13 6.09
CA LYS A 46 -4.67 -1.13 6.07
C LYS A 46 -4.93 -0.69 4.64
N ASN A 47 -6.19 -0.76 4.23
CA ASN A 47 -6.65 -0.20 2.97
C ASN A 47 -7.20 1.20 3.22
N LEU A 48 -6.78 2.15 2.38
CA LEU A 48 -7.31 3.50 2.33
C LEU A 48 -8.02 3.64 0.97
N PRO A 49 -9.37 3.70 0.95
CA PRO A 49 -10.09 3.92 -0.29
C PRO A 49 -9.74 5.30 -0.86
N ILE A 50 -9.68 5.40 -2.19
CA ILE A 50 -9.53 6.68 -2.88
C ILE A 50 -10.93 7.12 -3.31
N GLU A 51 -11.24 8.39 -3.05
CA GLU A 51 -12.47 9.03 -3.50
C GLU A 51 -12.13 10.17 -4.45
N TYR A 52 -12.85 10.22 -5.58
CA TYR A 52 -12.72 11.26 -6.58
C TYR A 52 -13.88 12.24 -6.45
N ASN A 53 -13.57 13.49 -6.13
CA ASN A 53 -14.57 14.56 -6.07
C ASN A 53 -14.74 15.15 -7.47
N LEU A 54 -15.88 14.86 -8.11
CA LEU A 54 -16.23 15.28 -9.47
C LEU A 54 -17.10 16.54 -9.47
#